data_AF-A0A4Y9ZEV5-F1
#
_entry.id   AF-A0A4Y9ZEV5-F1
#
_cell.length_a   1.000
_cell.length_b   1.000
_cell.length_c   1.000
_cell.angle_alpha   90.00
_cell.angle_beta   90.00
_cell.angle_gamma   90.00
#
_symmetry.space_group_name_H-M   'P 1'
#
loop_
_entity.id
_entity.type
_entity.pdbx_description
1 polymer ?
#
loop_
_entity_poly.entity_id
_entity_poly.type
_entity_poly.pdbx_seq_one_letter_code
_entity_poly.pdbx_strand_id
1 'polypeptide(L)'
;MHKELNAMKYGAEALKHWWDSNSAKTLGAILPIPLYNKDNAAAANDPTASTSKIRAETVSSRGGIKAAELAGSIMRNQNSKKGQQDIYRWYFEFILGYIIQFPDTSHTRFGSYGDAASEIIVHLFLYLNFLGVIRDSKDSGDFNHMEQNLYNALHDPATLTELAVLSLYSQAIAHPFMKFIRSSESQNVLELGYYYSSIISHIQRLIDNPSLLLETVGASYQEATLDGCIWQWPEAVLTVQQLYQDEQLPFLKPALLVFLHGAKLGWSHFMREFEPGGRIDSLSPLQREAAAMRPTNDHSESAFGKLRQSYRARPSLSLYMRNAKLLHKHNSTEE
;
A
#
# COMPACT_ATOMS: atom_id res chain seq x y z
N MET A 1 -7.93 -4.29 -8.72
CA MET A 1 -7.63 -3.63 -7.43
C MET A 1 -7.48 -4.65 -6.29
N HIS A 2 -8.55 -5.30 -5.79
CA HIS A 2 -8.46 -6.12 -4.56
C HIS A 2 -7.45 -7.28 -4.59
N LYS A 3 -7.23 -7.89 -5.76
CA LYS A 3 -6.24 -8.97 -5.94
C LYS A 3 -4.81 -8.49 -5.63
N GLU A 4 -4.43 -7.33 -6.17
CA GLU A 4 -3.13 -6.73 -5.93
C GLU A 4 -3.01 -6.29 -4.46
N LEU A 5 -4.04 -5.65 -3.90
CA LEU A 5 -4.07 -5.27 -2.48
C LEU A 5 -3.83 -6.46 -1.56
N ASN A 6 -4.48 -7.58 -1.86
CA ASN A 6 -4.30 -8.79 -1.09
C ASN A 6 -2.90 -9.38 -1.31
N ALA A 7 -2.35 -9.38 -2.53
CA ALA A 7 -0.98 -9.82 -2.77
C ALA A 7 0.05 -8.98 -1.99
N MET A 8 -0.09 -7.65 -1.98
CA MET A 8 0.73 -6.76 -1.15
C MET A 8 0.62 -7.11 0.33
N LYS A 9 -0.58 -7.41 0.83
CA LYS A 9 -0.80 -7.86 2.21
C LYS A 9 -0.07 -9.18 2.51
N TYR A 10 -0.06 -10.14 1.58
CA TYR A 10 0.70 -11.39 1.76
C TYR A 10 2.21 -11.12 1.80
N GLY A 11 2.72 -10.22 0.96
CA GLY A 11 4.12 -9.79 1.01
C GLY A 11 4.50 -9.16 2.35
N ALA A 12 3.65 -8.25 2.85
CA ALA A 12 3.86 -7.60 4.14
C ALA A 12 3.79 -8.57 5.33
N GLU A 13 2.85 -9.52 5.30
CA GLU A 13 2.75 -10.54 6.35
C GLU A 13 3.98 -11.46 6.32
N ALA A 14 4.48 -11.84 5.14
CA ALA A 14 5.72 -12.62 5.03
C ALA A 14 6.92 -11.87 5.62
N LEU A 15 7.03 -10.56 5.33
CA LEU A 15 8.09 -9.71 5.85
C LEU A 15 8.03 -9.60 7.38
N LYS A 16 6.84 -9.40 7.93
CA LYS A 16 6.59 -9.39 9.37
C LYS A 16 7.08 -10.67 10.06
N HIS A 17 6.78 -11.85 9.49
CA HIS A 17 7.24 -13.13 10.04
C HIS A 17 8.76 -13.32 9.91
N TRP A 18 9.36 -12.76 8.85
CA TRP A 18 10.79 -12.92 8.63
C TRP A 18 11.64 -12.22 9.69
N TRP A 19 11.24 -11.05 10.19
CA TRP A 19 11.98 -10.37 11.25
C TRP A 19 12.17 -11.22 12.52
N ASP A 20 11.20 -12.08 12.84
CA ASP A 20 11.27 -13.00 13.99
C ASP A 20 11.97 -14.34 13.68
N SER A 21 12.27 -14.59 12.40
CA SER A 21 12.85 -15.85 11.92
C SER A 21 14.32 -16.03 12.32
N ASN A 22 14.76 -17.29 12.36
CA ASN A 22 16.18 -17.61 12.57
C ASN A 22 17.08 -17.03 11.48
N SER A 23 16.56 -16.86 10.26
CA SER A 23 17.31 -16.27 9.14
C SER A 23 17.64 -14.81 9.39
N ALA A 24 16.65 -14.01 9.85
CA ALA A 24 16.89 -12.61 10.21
C ALA A 24 17.87 -12.51 11.41
N LYS A 25 17.70 -13.36 12.42
CA LYS A 25 18.61 -13.41 13.58
C LYS A 25 20.05 -13.74 13.20
N THR A 26 20.24 -14.70 12.27
CA THR A 26 21.57 -15.07 11.77
C THR A 26 22.24 -13.93 11.01
N LEU A 27 21.45 -13.11 10.31
CA LEU A 27 21.93 -11.91 9.62
C LEU A 27 22.21 -10.74 10.57
N GLY A 28 21.91 -10.85 11.87
CA GLY A 28 22.00 -9.73 12.80
C GLY A 28 20.94 -8.65 12.54
N ALA A 29 19.85 -9.00 11.85
CA ALA A 29 18.79 -8.05 11.53
C ALA A 29 18.01 -7.66 12.79
N ILE A 30 17.84 -6.36 12.99
CA ILE A 30 17.04 -5.79 14.08
C ILE A 30 15.63 -5.59 13.55
N LEU A 31 14.64 -6.13 14.26
CA LEU A 31 13.24 -5.95 13.91
C LEU A 31 12.79 -4.48 14.07
N PRO A 32 11.82 -4.01 13.26
CA PRO A 32 11.29 -2.65 13.36
C PRO A 32 10.78 -2.32 14.75
N ILE A 33 10.95 -1.06 15.17
CA ILE A 33 10.51 -0.64 16.50
C ILE A 33 8.99 -0.80 16.70
N PRO A 34 8.53 -1.21 17.89
CA PRO A 34 7.10 -1.25 18.19
C PRO A 34 6.51 0.16 18.25
N LEU A 35 5.42 0.39 17.52
CA LEU A 35 4.71 1.67 17.48
C LEU A 35 3.48 1.58 18.39
N TYR A 36 3.73 1.69 19.69
CA TYR A 36 2.72 1.55 20.75
C TYR A 36 1.63 2.61 20.64
N ASN A 37 0.39 2.29 21.01
CA ASN A 37 -0.55 3.34 21.39
C ASN A 37 -0.22 3.86 22.80
N LYS A 38 -0.86 4.95 23.23
CA LYS A 38 -0.57 5.59 24.53
C LYS A 38 -0.63 4.61 25.71
N ASP A 39 -1.64 3.76 25.75
CA ASP A 39 -1.86 2.82 26.86
C ASP A 39 -0.81 1.69 26.84
N ASN A 40 -0.49 1.18 25.65
CA ASN A 40 0.53 0.16 25.48
C ASN A 40 1.93 0.69 25.80
N ALA A 41 2.21 1.95 25.48
CA ALA A 41 3.48 2.57 25.82
C ALA A 41 3.63 2.73 27.34
N ALA A 42 2.56 3.17 28.01
CA ALA A 42 2.53 3.23 29.47
C ALA A 42 2.75 1.84 30.09
N ALA A 43 2.09 0.81 29.56
CA ALA A 43 2.26 -0.57 30.00
C ALA A 43 3.67 -1.14 29.72
N ALA A 44 4.30 -0.77 28.60
CA ALA A 44 5.63 -1.24 28.24
C ALA A 44 6.73 -0.61 29.13
N ASN A 45 6.51 0.63 29.55
CA ASN A 45 7.42 1.41 30.41
C ASN A 45 7.26 1.11 31.89
N ASP A 46 6.17 0.46 32.31
CA ASP A 46 5.95 0.06 33.70
C ASP A 46 6.83 -1.15 34.06
N PRO A 47 7.84 -1.02 34.95
CA PRO A 47 8.72 -2.11 35.33
C PRO A 47 8.02 -3.23 36.12
N THR A 48 6.82 -2.96 36.65
CA THR A 48 6.04 -3.90 37.46
C THR A 48 4.98 -4.66 36.65
N ALA A 49 4.62 -4.17 35.47
CA ALA A 49 3.56 -4.73 34.65
C ALA A 49 4.06 -5.89 33.79
N SER A 50 3.95 -7.14 34.27
CA SER A 50 4.34 -8.32 33.48
C SER A 50 3.33 -8.65 32.37
N THR A 51 2.08 -8.92 32.73
CA THR A 51 1.03 -9.36 31.79
C THR A 51 0.67 -8.26 30.78
N SER A 52 0.54 -7.01 31.25
CA SER A 52 0.16 -5.89 30.38
C SER A 52 1.29 -5.52 29.41
N LYS A 53 2.55 -5.68 29.80
CA LYS A 53 3.71 -5.47 28.90
C LYS A 53 3.78 -6.52 27.80
N ILE A 54 3.65 -7.80 28.14
CA ILE A 54 3.60 -8.88 27.14
C ILE A 54 2.45 -8.64 26.16
N ARG A 55 1.27 -8.25 26.68
CA ARG A 55 0.13 -7.89 25.83
C ARG A 55 0.46 -6.71 24.93
N ALA A 56 1.02 -5.63 25.47
CA ALA A 56 1.39 -4.42 24.72
C ALA A 56 2.36 -4.76 23.58
N GLU A 57 3.38 -5.59 23.82
CA GLU A 57 4.33 -6.06 22.81
C GLU A 57 3.66 -6.93 21.74
N THR A 58 2.71 -7.78 22.14
CA THR A 58 2.02 -8.71 21.22
C THR A 58 1.03 -7.99 20.30
N VAL A 59 0.28 -7.00 20.83
CA VAL A 59 -0.79 -6.34 20.07
C VAL A 59 -0.31 -5.12 19.27
N SER A 60 0.87 -4.59 19.59
CA SER A 60 1.36 -3.38 18.92
C SER A 60 1.96 -3.70 17.57
N SER A 61 1.55 -2.91 16.58
CA SER A 61 2.08 -2.99 15.22
C SER A 61 3.41 -2.26 15.12
N ARG A 62 4.19 -2.58 14.08
CA ARG A 62 5.53 -2.05 13.82
C ARG A 62 5.76 -1.90 12.31
N GLY A 63 6.87 -1.30 11.94
CA GLY A 63 7.35 -1.27 10.56
C GLY A 63 6.62 -0.30 9.62
N GLY A 64 6.88 -0.46 8.32
CA GLY A 64 6.56 0.51 7.27
C GLY A 64 5.06 0.71 7.08
N ILE A 65 4.25 -0.36 7.15
CA ILE A 65 2.79 -0.23 7.06
C ILE A 65 2.25 0.63 8.18
N LYS A 66 2.70 0.38 9.43
CA LYS A 66 2.20 1.14 10.57
C LYS A 66 2.70 2.58 10.53
N ALA A 67 3.93 2.81 10.08
CA ALA A 67 4.45 4.14 9.85
C ALA A 67 3.62 4.91 8.80
N ALA A 68 3.30 4.30 7.66
CA ALA A 68 2.47 4.89 6.62
C ALA A 68 1.00 5.17 7.09
N GLU A 69 0.45 4.29 7.93
CA GLU A 69 -0.85 4.50 8.57
C GLU A 69 -0.83 5.70 9.53
N LEU A 70 0.22 5.83 10.36
CA LEU A 70 0.39 6.98 11.25
C LEU A 70 0.62 8.27 10.46
N ALA A 71 1.45 8.23 9.41
CA ALA A 71 1.69 9.37 8.52
C ALA A 71 0.38 9.85 7.89
N GLY A 72 -0.46 8.95 7.37
CA GLY A 72 -1.77 9.36 6.85
C GLY A 72 -2.71 9.84 7.94
N SER A 73 -2.68 9.25 9.13
CA SER A 73 -3.47 9.76 10.27
C SER A 73 -3.07 11.19 10.68
N ILE A 74 -1.83 11.59 10.44
CA ILE A 74 -1.33 12.95 10.73
C ILE A 74 -1.58 13.87 9.52
N MET A 75 -1.17 13.49 8.31
CA MET A 75 -1.15 14.37 7.12
C MET A 75 -2.41 14.32 6.27
N ARG A 76 -3.22 13.26 6.39
CA ARG A 76 -4.47 13.07 5.63
C ARG A 76 -5.48 12.27 6.43
N ASN A 77 -5.86 12.85 7.57
CA ASN A 77 -6.77 12.21 8.50
C ASN A 77 -8.16 12.02 7.85
N GLN A 78 -8.84 10.93 8.20
CA GLN A 78 -10.22 10.70 7.79
C GLN A 78 -11.17 11.84 8.23
N ASN A 79 -10.88 12.45 9.38
CA ASN A 79 -11.59 13.63 9.85
C ASN A 79 -10.76 14.87 9.54
N SER A 80 -11.23 15.69 8.59
CA SER A 80 -10.54 16.92 8.16
C SER A 80 -10.34 17.97 9.26
N LYS A 81 -11.05 17.86 10.40
CA LYS A 81 -10.83 18.72 11.58
C LYS A 81 -9.71 18.22 12.50
N LYS A 82 -9.11 17.06 12.19
CA LYS A 82 -8.06 16.43 12.98
C LYS A 82 -6.81 16.25 12.11
N GLY A 83 -5.64 16.22 12.76
CA GLY A 83 -4.35 16.09 12.09
C GLY A 83 -3.79 17.44 11.65
N GLN A 84 -2.75 17.36 10.81
CA GLN A 84 -1.91 18.46 10.36
C GLN A 84 -2.02 18.67 8.84
N GLN A 85 -3.11 18.23 8.20
CA GLN A 85 -3.22 18.16 6.73
C GLN A 85 -2.96 19.48 6.01
N ASP A 86 -3.56 20.58 6.47
CA ASP A 86 -3.38 21.87 5.81
C ASP A 86 -2.00 22.47 6.11
N ILE A 87 -1.50 22.31 7.33
CA ILE A 87 -0.14 22.74 7.71
C ILE A 87 0.91 21.97 6.90
N TYR A 88 0.71 20.66 6.73
CA TYR A 88 1.53 19.80 5.88
C TYR A 88 1.57 20.32 4.45
N ARG A 89 0.40 20.58 3.84
CA ARG A 89 0.32 21.10 2.46
C ARG A 89 1.05 22.43 2.32
N TRP A 90 0.84 23.38 3.24
CA TRP A 90 1.51 24.68 3.19
C TRP A 90 3.02 24.58 3.40
N TYR A 91 3.47 23.75 4.33
CA TYR A 91 4.90 23.56 4.58
C TYR A 91 5.60 22.98 3.35
N PHE A 92 5.03 21.94 2.75
CA PHE A 92 5.63 21.33 1.57
C PHE A 92 5.48 22.20 0.32
N GLU A 93 4.39 22.95 0.16
CA GLU A 93 4.26 23.95 -0.91
C GLU A 93 5.33 25.04 -0.79
N PHE A 94 5.60 25.52 0.43
CA PHE A 94 6.65 26.51 0.67
C PHE A 94 8.05 25.99 0.31
N ILE A 95 8.35 24.72 0.60
CA ILE A 95 9.67 24.13 0.36
C ILE A 95 9.84 23.64 -1.09
N LEU A 96 8.84 22.97 -1.65
CA LEU A 96 8.89 22.35 -2.97
C LEU A 96 8.41 23.27 -4.10
N GLY A 97 7.68 24.33 -3.77
CA GLY A 97 7.08 25.25 -4.75
C GLY A 97 5.75 24.75 -5.35
N TYR A 98 5.21 23.63 -4.89
CA TYR A 98 3.93 23.09 -5.34
C TYR A 98 3.22 22.30 -4.22
N ILE A 99 1.90 22.29 -4.26
CA ILE A 99 1.08 21.56 -3.30
C ILE A 99 1.20 20.07 -3.54
N ILE A 100 1.53 19.33 -2.48
CA ILE A 100 1.48 17.87 -2.47
C ILE A 100 0.33 17.36 -1.60
N GLN A 101 -0.18 16.19 -1.95
CA GLN A 101 -1.21 15.51 -1.18
C GLN A 101 -0.68 14.17 -0.71
N PHE A 102 -0.61 13.98 0.61
CA PHE A 102 -0.24 12.68 1.16
C PHE A 102 -1.18 11.57 0.64
N PRO A 103 -0.68 10.37 0.32
CA PRO A 103 -1.52 9.25 -0.12
C PRO A 103 -2.62 8.86 0.90
N ASP A 104 -3.77 8.39 0.40
CA ASP A 104 -4.99 8.23 1.22
C ASP A 104 -5.05 6.96 2.07
N THR A 105 -4.08 6.77 2.96
CA THR A 105 -3.95 5.53 3.75
C THR A 105 -5.11 5.33 4.71
N SER A 106 -5.74 6.41 5.18
CA SER A 106 -6.95 6.40 6.02
C SER A 106 -8.14 5.69 5.35
N HIS A 107 -8.33 5.89 4.05
CA HIS A 107 -9.49 5.33 3.32
C HIS A 107 -9.15 4.09 2.48
N THR A 108 -7.97 4.06 1.86
CA THR A 108 -7.60 3.04 0.87
C THR A 108 -6.59 2.01 1.39
N ARG A 109 -5.96 2.27 2.55
CA ARG A 109 -5.04 1.36 3.25
C ARG A 109 -3.96 0.79 2.33
N PHE A 110 -3.95 -0.53 2.11
CA PHE A 110 -3.01 -1.22 1.21
C PHE A 110 -3.00 -0.65 -0.21
N GLY A 111 -4.07 0.03 -0.65
CA GLY A 111 -4.12 0.66 -1.97
C GLY A 111 -3.33 1.95 -2.08
N SER A 112 -2.81 2.48 -0.98
CA SER A 112 -1.99 3.68 -0.94
C SER A 112 -0.74 3.53 -0.07
N TYR A 113 -0.49 2.38 0.55
CA TYR A 113 0.73 2.18 1.34
C TYR A 113 2.00 2.19 0.49
N GLY A 114 1.96 1.67 -0.74
CA GLY A 114 3.10 1.77 -1.69
C GLY A 114 3.41 3.21 -2.09
N ASP A 115 2.37 4.00 -2.36
CA ASP A 115 2.50 5.44 -2.65
C ASP A 115 3.00 6.20 -1.42
N ALA A 116 2.44 5.94 -0.24
CA ALA A 116 2.84 6.56 1.01
C ALA A 116 4.30 6.25 1.35
N ALA A 117 4.73 5.02 1.11
CA ALA A 117 6.12 4.63 1.31
C ALA A 117 7.07 5.35 0.34
N SER A 118 6.66 5.51 -0.93
CA SER A 118 7.43 6.26 -1.92
C SER A 118 7.55 7.74 -1.52
N GLU A 119 6.43 8.38 -1.15
CA GLU A 119 6.38 9.77 -0.66
C GLU A 119 7.29 9.99 0.56
N ILE A 120 7.19 9.11 1.55
CA ILE A 120 7.99 9.21 2.78
C ILE A 120 9.48 9.06 2.48
N ILE A 121 9.87 8.12 1.62
CA ILE A 121 11.30 7.87 1.33
C ILE A 121 11.91 9.03 0.55
N VAL A 122 11.25 9.47 -0.52
CA VAL A 122 11.76 10.57 -1.37
C VAL A 122 11.94 11.84 -0.55
N HIS A 123 11.03 12.09 0.39
CA HIS A 123 11.01 13.32 1.18
C HIS A 123 11.38 13.10 2.64
N LEU A 124 12.11 12.04 2.99
CA LEU A 124 12.37 11.61 4.37
C LEU A 124 12.85 12.77 5.26
N PHE A 125 13.84 13.52 4.79
CA PHE A 125 14.38 14.67 5.52
C PHE A 125 13.34 15.79 5.72
N LEU A 126 12.50 16.05 4.73
CA LEU A 126 11.42 17.04 4.84
C LEU A 126 10.36 16.60 5.84
N TYR A 127 10.02 15.31 5.89
CA TYR A 127 9.11 14.77 6.91
C TYR A 127 9.68 14.93 8.33
N LEU A 128 10.97 14.64 8.52
CA LEU A 128 11.62 14.80 9.82
C LEU A 128 11.62 16.28 10.26
N ASN A 129 11.96 17.20 9.35
CA ASN A 129 11.93 18.63 9.63
C ASN A 129 10.52 19.15 9.89
N PHE A 130 9.54 18.71 9.09
CA PHE A 130 8.14 19.05 9.29
C PHE A 130 7.66 18.65 10.70
N LEU A 131 7.94 17.41 11.11
CA LEU A 131 7.61 16.95 12.46
C LEU A 131 8.30 17.81 13.53
N GLY A 132 9.57 18.18 13.33
CA GLY A 132 10.27 19.12 14.20
C GLY A 132 9.57 20.46 14.33
N VAL A 133 9.15 21.06 13.21
CA VAL A 133 8.39 22.33 13.21
C VAL A 133 7.06 22.18 13.96
N ILE A 134 6.34 21.08 13.76
CA ILE A 134 5.09 20.81 14.48
C ILE A 134 5.33 20.70 15.99
N ARG A 135 6.40 20.01 16.42
CA ARG A 135 6.78 19.94 17.84
C ARG A 135 7.04 21.33 18.41
N ASP A 136 7.89 22.10 17.73
CA ASP A 136 8.36 23.41 18.20
C ASP A 136 7.25 24.47 18.19
N SER A 137 6.22 24.29 17.36
CA SER A 137 5.05 25.18 17.30
C SER A 137 4.06 25.03 18.47
N LYS A 138 4.22 23.98 19.30
CA LYS A 138 3.30 23.70 20.41
C LYS A 138 3.78 24.35 21.69
N ASP A 139 2.84 24.80 22.51
CA ASP A 139 3.12 25.34 23.85
C ASP A 139 3.90 24.36 24.74
N SER A 140 3.67 23.05 24.58
CA SER A 140 4.40 22.03 25.33
C SER A 140 5.83 21.82 24.84
N GLY A 141 6.17 22.21 23.60
CA GLY A 141 7.45 21.88 22.97
C GLY A 141 7.68 20.39 22.73
N ASP A 142 6.63 19.57 22.84
CA ASP A 142 6.70 18.11 22.82
C ASP A 142 5.85 17.51 21.70
N PHE A 143 6.29 16.35 21.20
CA PHE A 143 5.49 15.53 20.30
C PHE A 143 4.27 14.97 21.02
N ASN A 144 3.14 14.87 20.29
CA ASN A 144 2.11 13.93 20.73
C ASN A 144 2.55 12.49 20.45
N HIS A 145 1.86 11.52 21.04
CA HIS A 145 2.26 10.12 20.94
C HIS A 145 2.32 9.58 19.51
N MET A 146 1.42 10.01 18.61
CA MET A 146 1.42 9.55 17.22
C MET A 146 2.58 10.16 16.43
N GLU A 147 2.86 11.45 16.64
CA GLU A 147 3.98 12.15 16.03
C GLU A 147 5.31 11.58 16.51
N GLN A 148 5.46 11.31 17.81
CA GLN A 148 6.68 10.70 18.35
C GLN A 148 6.91 9.30 17.76
N ASN A 149 5.87 8.49 17.66
CA ASN A 149 5.96 7.18 17.03
C ASN A 149 6.39 7.29 15.57
N LEU A 150 5.79 8.20 14.80
CA LEU A 150 6.18 8.40 13.41
C LEU A 150 7.63 8.91 13.32
N TYR A 151 8.00 9.90 14.13
CA TYR A 151 9.35 10.44 14.18
C TYR A 151 10.39 9.35 14.47
N ASN A 152 10.13 8.49 15.46
CA ASN A 152 11.00 7.36 15.79
C ASN A 152 11.04 6.34 14.65
N ALA A 153 9.90 6.03 14.03
CA ALA A 153 9.80 5.10 12.91
C ALA A 153 10.62 5.57 11.69
N LEU A 154 10.64 6.88 11.43
CA LEU A 154 11.41 7.48 10.33
C LEU A 154 12.92 7.55 10.62
N HIS A 155 13.34 7.34 11.86
CA HIS A 155 14.76 7.15 12.22
C HIS A 155 15.16 5.67 12.31
N ASP A 156 14.22 4.73 12.23
CA ASP A 156 14.46 3.31 12.38
C ASP A 156 14.81 2.66 11.03
N PRO A 157 16.06 2.18 10.80
CA PRO A 157 16.47 1.61 9.52
C PRO A 157 15.64 0.39 9.10
N ALA A 158 15.13 -0.40 10.06
CA ALA A 158 14.29 -1.55 9.77
C ALA A 158 12.91 -1.12 9.25
N THR A 159 12.32 -0.08 9.83
CA THR A 159 11.10 0.53 9.28
C THR A 159 11.32 1.15 7.90
N LEU A 160 12.43 1.87 7.70
CA LEU A 160 12.80 2.41 6.38
C LEU A 160 13.00 1.30 5.35
N THR A 161 13.55 0.16 5.76
CA THR A 161 13.70 -1.03 4.90
C THR A 161 12.33 -1.52 4.43
N GLU A 162 11.34 -1.64 5.31
CA GLU A 162 9.99 -2.05 4.89
C GLU A 162 9.34 -1.03 3.94
N LEU A 163 9.49 0.27 4.19
CA LEU A 163 9.00 1.32 3.30
C LEU A 163 9.66 1.21 1.91
N ALA A 164 10.96 0.93 1.86
CA ALA A 164 11.70 0.78 0.60
C ALA A 164 11.18 -0.40 -0.21
N VAL A 165 10.93 -1.54 0.45
CA VAL A 165 10.31 -2.72 -0.18
C VAL A 165 8.92 -2.41 -0.73
N LEU A 166 8.07 -1.71 0.04
CA LEU A 166 6.73 -1.32 -0.40
C LEU A 166 6.78 -0.38 -1.61
N SER A 167 7.71 0.58 -1.60
CA SER A 167 7.93 1.51 -2.72
C SER A 167 8.36 0.76 -3.98
N LEU A 168 9.38 -0.08 -3.91
CA LEU A 168 9.87 -0.87 -5.04
C LEU A 168 8.79 -1.79 -5.62
N TYR A 169 8.05 -2.52 -4.78
CA TYR A 169 6.95 -3.37 -5.22
C TYR A 169 5.83 -2.54 -5.91
N SER A 170 5.53 -1.36 -5.37
CA SER A 170 4.52 -0.48 -5.95
C SER A 170 4.90 -0.03 -7.35
N GLN A 171 6.14 0.44 -7.52
CA GLN A 171 6.66 0.92 -8.81
C GLN A 171 6.79 -0.20 -9.85
N ALA A 172 7.26 -1.38 -9.43
CA ALA A 172 7.51 -2.50 -10.33
C ALA A 172 6.24 -3.26 -10.75
N ILE A 173 5.28 -3.42 -9.83
CA ILE A 173 4.14 -4.35 -10.01
C ILE A 173 2.80 -3.63 -9.85
N ALA A 174 2.57 -2.97 -8.71
CA ALA A 174 1.24 -2.47 -8.38
C ALA A 174 0.76 -1.39 -9.36
N HIS A 175 1.62 -0.42 -9.67
CA HIS A 175 1.32 0.68 -10.59
C HIS A 175 1.08 0.19 -12.02
N PRO A 176 1.99 -0.57 -12.66
CA PRO A 176 1.71 -1.20 -13.96
C PRO A 176 0.43 -2.04 -13.98
N PHE A 177 0.20 -2.84 -12.93
CA PHE A 177 -1.00 -3.64 -12.80
C PHE A 177 -2.27 -2.78 -12.80
N MET A 178 -2.29 -1.74 -11.97
CA MET A 178 -3.43 -0.84 -11.85
C MET A 178 -3.67 -0.04 -13.12
N LYS A 179 -2.61 0.35 -13.83
CA LYS A 179 -2.68 1.01 -15.15
C LYS A 179 -3.32 0.09 -16.19
N PHE A 180 -2.87 -1.16 -16.30
CA PHE A 180 -3.43 -2.14 -17.24
C PHE A 180 -4.90 -2.44 -16.94
N ILE A 181 -5.24 -2.69 -15.68
CA ILE A 181 -6.61 -3.03 -15.27
C ILE A 181 -7.61 -1.88 -15.47
N ARG A 182 -7.11 -0.64 -15.55
CA ARG A 182 -7.92 0.57 -15.78
C ARG A 182 -7.86 1.08 -17.22
N SER A 183 -7.09 0.45 -18.11
CA SER A 183 -6.84 1.01 -19.45
C SER A 183 -8.02 0.88 -20.41
N SER A 184 -8.94 -0.07 -20.16
CA SER A 184 -10.14 -0.24 -20.99
C SER A 184 -11.38 -0.59 -20.18
N GLU A 185 -12.47 0.15 -20.41
CA GLU A 185 -13.78 -0.13 -19.83
C GLU A 185 -14.47 -1.37 -20.43
N SER A 186 -14.06 -1.81 -21.62
CA SER A 186 -14.62 -2.97 -22.32
C SER A 186 -13.90 -4.28 -22.00
N GLN A 187 -12.86 -4.23 -21.17
CA GLN A 187 -12.04 -5.40 -20.88
C GLN A 187 -12.84 -6.44 -20.09
N ASN A 188 -12.87 -7.68 -20.56
CA ASN A 188 -13.50 -8.78 -19.85
C ASN A 188 -12.49 -9.42 -18.89
N VAL A 189 -12.80 -9.44 -17.59
CA VAL A 189 -11.93 -10.02 -16.57
C VAL A 189 -11.61 -11.50 -16.83
N LEU A 190 -12.53 -12.22 -17.48
CA LEU A 190 -12.41 -13.64 -17.80
C LEU A 190 -11.33 -13.93 -18.86
N GLU A 191 -10.88 -12.91 -19.60
CA GLU A 191 -9.84 -13.02 -20.62
C GLU A 191 -8.43 -12.73 -20.06
N LEU A 192 -8.34 -12.34 -18.79
CA LEU A 192 -7.08 -11.87 -18.19
C LEU A 192 -6.19 -13.00 -17.66
N GLY A 193 -6.52 -14.26 -17.91
CA GLY A 193 -5.75 -15.41 -17.42
C GLY A 193 -4.27 -15.34 -17.78
N TYR A 194 -3.95 -15.11 -19.05
CA TYR A 194 -2.56 -14.95 -19.51
C TYR A 194 -1.85 -13.77 -18.84
N TYR A 195 -2.55 -12.64 -18.67
CA TYR A 195 -1.98 -11.47 -18.02
C TYR A 195 -1.64 -11.77 -16.55
N TYR A 196 -2.52 -12.44 -15.82
CA TYR A 196 -2.26 -12.85 -14.45
C TYR A 196 -1.10 -13.84 -14.33
N SER A 197 -0.97 -14.80 -15.25
CA SER A 197 0.20 -15.69 -15.30
C SER A 197 1.49 -14.89 -15.51
N SER A 198 1.46 -13.87 -16.37
CA SER A 198 2.63 -13.02 -16.63
C SER A 198 3.11 -12.26 -15.38
N ILE A 199 2.19 -11.87 -14.48
CA ILE A 199 2.52 -11.23 -13.19
C ILE A 199 3.32 -12.18 -12.31
N ILE A 200 2.86 -13.43 -12.17
CA ILE A 200 3.55 -14.44 -11.35
C ILE A 200 4.95 -14.73 -11.92
N SER A 201 5.07 -14.84 -13.24
CA SER A 201 6.35 -15.02 -13.92
C SER A 201 7.27 -13.81 -13.74
N HIS A 202 6.73 -12.58 -13.79
CA HIS A 202 7.50 -11.37 -13.56
C HIS A 202 8.01 -11.26 -12.12
N ILE A 203 7.16 -11.56 -11.12
CA ILE A 203 7.61 -11.61 -9.71
C ILE A 203 8.71 -12.67 -9.53
N GLN A 204 8.59 -13.83 -10.18
CA GLN A 204 9.65 -14.84 -10.15
C GLN A 204 10.96 -14.30 -10.73
N ARG A 205 10.91 -13.57 -11.86
CA ARG A 205 12.09 -12.94 -12.44
C ARG A 205 12.77 -11.97 -11.48
N LEU A 206 12.00 -11.16 -10.74
CA LEU A 206 12.52 -10.23 -9.74
C LEU A 206 13.12 -10.97 -8.53
N ILE A 207 12.57 -12.14 -8.15
CA ILE A 207 13.14 -13.01 -7.12
C ILE A 207 14.47 -13.60 -7.59
N ASP A 208 14.54 -14.06 -8.84
CA ASP A 208 15.74 -14.69 -9.41
C ASP A 208 16.85 -13.66 -9.64
N ASN A 209 16.48 -12.41 -9.98
CA ASN A 209 17.42 -11.32 -10.24
C ASN A 209 17.01 -10.01 -9.53
N PRO A 210 17.18 -9.91 -8.19
CA PRO A 210 16.76 -8.73 -7.42
C PRO A 210 17.58 -7.47 -7.72
N SER A 211 18.75 -7.58 -8.38
CA SER A 211 19.54 -6.41 -8.80
C SER A 211 18.78 -5.52 -9.78
N LEU A 212 17.80 -6.06 -10.52
CA LEU A 212 16.88 -5.29 -11.36
C LEU A 212 16.16 -4.17 -10.60
N LEU A 213 15.97 -4.31 -9.29
CA LEU A 213 15.37 -3.27 -8.45
C LEU A 213 16.39 -2.54 -7.57
N LEU A 214 17.50 -3.19 -7.23
CA LEU A 214 18.42 -2.71 -6.20
C LEU A 214 19.65 -1.96 -6.75
N GLU A 215 20.10 -2.26 -7.96
CA GLU A 215 21.33 -1.69 -8.52
C GLU A 215 21.01 -0.56 -9.51
N THR A 216 21.71 0.58 -9.43
CA THR A 216 21.54 1.67 -10.41
C THR A 216 22.20 1.36 -11.75
N VAL A 217 23.29 0.59 -11.75
CA VAL A 217 24.08 0.24 -12.93
C VAL A 217 23.58 -1.10 -13.47
N GLY A 218 22.85 -1.07 -14.59
CA GLY A 218 22.36 -2.29 -15.25
C GLY A 218 20.89 -2.64 -15.00
N ALA A 219 20.22 -1.99 -14.04
CA ALA A 219 18.76 -2.10 -13.91
C ALA A 219 18.06 -1.34 -15.05
N SER A 220 17.57 -2.11 -16.02
CA SER A 220 16.70 -1.63 -17.09
C SER A 220 15.26 -1.59 -16.58
N TYR A 221 14.61 -0.42 -16.59
CA TYR A 221 13.18 -0.33 -16.22
C TYR A 221 12.33 -1.29 -17.06
N GLN A 222 12.75 -1.57 -18.29
CA GLN A 222 12.08 -2.50 -19.21
C GLN A 222 11.99 -3.93 -18.68
N GLU A 223 12.98 -4.37 -17.89
CA GLU A 223 13.01 -5.71 -17.31
C GLU A 223 12.43 -5.75 -15.90
N ALA A 224 12.53 -4.61 -15.20
CA ALA A 224 12.23 -4.46 -13.79
C ALA A 224 10.77 -4.04 -13.52
N THR A 225 10.08 -3.39 -14.46
CA THR A 225 8.64 -3.13 -14.39
C THR A 225 7.84 -4.21 -15.12
N LEU A 226 6.62 -4.47 -14.62
CA LEU A 226 5.72 -5.47 -15.19
C LEU A 226 5.27 -5.13 -16.63
N ASP A 227 5.08 -3.86 -16.95
CA ASP A 227 4.67 -3.39 -18.28
C ASP A 227 5.85 -2.93 -19.16
N GLY A 228 7.09 -3.05 -18.67
CA GLY A 228 8.30 -2.58 -19.34
C GLY A 228 8.36 -1.07 -19.55
N CYS A 229 7.48 -0.30 -18.91
CA CYS A 229 7.47 1.15 -18.97
C CYS A 229 8.39 1.75 -17.90
N ILE A 230 8.69 3.04 -18.04
CA ILE A 230 9.39 3.80 -17.00
C ILE A 230 8.58 3.79 -15.70
N TRP A 231 9.29 3.84 -14.57
CA TRP A 231 8.71 3.98 -13.23
C TRP A 231 7.70 5.13 -13.20
N GLN A 232 6.58 4.94 -12.49
CA GLN A 232 5.61 6.03 -12.30
C GLN A 232 6.25 7.17 -11.50
N TRP A 233 7.13 6.84 -10.55
CA TRP A 233 7.92 7.78 -9.79
C TRP A 233 9.40 7.37 -9.74
N PRO A 234 10.21 7.75 -10.75
CA PRO A 234 11.62 7.37 -10.84
C PRO A 234 12.45 7.76 -9.61
N GLU A 235 12.19 8.94 -9.04
CA GLU A 235 12.89 9.47 -7.87
C GLU A 235 12.75 8.55 -6.66
N ALA A 236 11.60 7.88 -6.49
CA ALA A 236 11.42 6.91 -5.41
C ALA A 236 12.32 5.69 -5.55
N VAL A 237 12.42 5.13 -6.76
CA VAL A 237 13.30 3.99 -7.05
C VAL A 237 14.76 4.39 -6.88
N LEU A 238 15.16 5.52 -7.45
CA LEU A 238 16.53 6.04 -7.35
C LEU A 238 16.92 6.32 -5.90
N THR A 239 16.02 6.89 -5.09
CA THR A 239 16.27 7.14 -3.67
C THR A 239 16.49 5.84 -2.91
N VAL A 240 15.64 4.82 -3.14
CA VAL A 240 15.82 3.50 -2.51
C VAL A 240 17.14 2.87 -2.92
N GLN A 241 17.49 2.92 -4.20
CA GLN A 241 18.76 2.38 -4.71
C GLN A 241 19.95 3.11 -4.10
N GLN A 242 19.90 4.44 -3.96
CA GLN A 242 20.93 5.22 -3.30
C GLN A 242 21.07 4.82 -1.82
N LEU A 243 19.96 4.71 -1.08
CA LEU A 243 19.97 4.27 0.32
C LEU A 243 20.53 2.85 0.49
N TYR A 244 20.31 1.98 -0.49
CA TYR A 244 20.89 0.65 -0.53
C TYR A 244 22.40 0.68 -0.79
N GLN A 245 22.84 1.49 -1.75
CA GLN A 245 24.25 1.65 -2.11
C GLN A 245 25.08 2.31 -1.00
N ASP A 246 24.48 3.26 -0.28
CA ASP A 246 25.09 3.91 0.88
C ASP A 246 25.07 3.04 2.15
N GLU A 247 24.68 1.76 2.02
CA GLU A 247 24.58 0.79 3.12
C GLU A 247 23.65 1.22 4.27
N GLN A 248 22.74 2.17 4.03
CA GLN A 248 21.77 2.63 5.04
C GLN A 248 20.63 1.63 5.25
N LEU A 249 20.40 0.76 4.27
CA LEU A 249 19.38 -0.30 4.31
C LEU A 249 20.04 -1.69 4.11
N PRO A 250 20.88 -2.15 5.05
CA PRO A 250 21.70 -3.36 4.88
C PRO A 250 20.86 -4.63 4.69
N PHE A 251 19.61 -4.60 5.15
CA PHE A 251 18.69 -5.74 5.08
C PHE A 251 17.65 -5.62 3.95
N LEU A 252 17.78 -4.64 3.04
CA LEU A 252 16.82 -4.41 1.97
C LEU A 252 16.69 -5.62 1.02
N LYS A 253 17.80 -6.20 0.58
CA LYS A 253 17.79 -7.36 -0.32
C LYS A 253 17.04 -8.56 0.26
N PRO A 254 17.37 -9.08 1.47
CA PRO A 254 16.63 -10.19 2.04
C PRO A 254 15.16 -9.83 2.34
N ALA A 255 14.88 -8.60 2.80
CA ALA A 255 13.51 -8.14 3.02
C ALA A 255 12.68 -8.12 1.73
N LEU A 256 13.25 -7.60 0.63
CA LEU A 256 12.62 -7.57 -0.68
C LEU A 256 12.29 -8.98 -1.18
N LEU A 257 13.25 -9.92 -1.09
CA LEU A 257 13.03 -11.29 -1.54
C LEU A 257 11.91 -11.98 -0.76
N VAL A 258 11.89 -11.83 0.57
CA VAL A 258 10.81 -12.38 1.41
C VAL A 258 9.46 -11.79 1.01
N PHE A 259 9.41 -10.47 0.83
CA PHE A 259 8.19 -9.79 0.42
C PHE A 259 7.70 -10.28 -0.94
N LEU A 260 8.59 -10.39 -1.93
CA LEU A 260 8.25 -10.89 -3.27
C LEU A 260 7.76 -12.34 -3.23
N HIS A 261 8.37 -13.21 -2.43
CA HIS A 261 7.87 -14.58 -2.21
C HIS A 261 6.46 -14.59 -1.62
N GLY A 262 6.21 -13.76 -0.61
CA GLY A 262 4.87 -13.60 -0.02
C GLY A 262 3.86 -13.07 -1.04
N ALA A 263 4.21 -12.02 -1.77
CA ALA A 263 3.35 -11.43 -2.81
C ALA A 263 3.05 -12.43 -3.92
N LYS A 264 4.05 -13.20 -4.39
CA LYS A 264 3.88 -14.28 -5.37
C LYS A 264 2.86 -15.31 -4.88
N LEU A 265 2.97 -15.75 -3.62
CA LEU A 265 2.02 -16.68 -3.01
C LEU A 265 0.61 -16.09 -2.99
N GLY A 266 0.48 -14.82 -2.63
CA GLY A 266 -0.79 -14.08 -2.68
C GLY A 266 -1.40 -14.11 -4.08
N TRP A 267 -0.64 -13.73 -5.11
CA TRP A 267 -1.08 -13.81 -6.51
C TRP A 267 -1.53 -15.23 -6.89
N SER A 268 -0.72 -16.25 -6.62
CA SER A 268 -1.08 -17.65 -6.93
C SER A 268 -2.40 -18.08 -6.31
N HIS A 269 -2.69 -17.68 -5.06
CA HIS A 269 -3.97 -17.99 -4.42
C HIS A 269 -5.17 -17.34 -5.12
N PHE A 270 -5.05 -16.07 -5.53
CA PHE A 270 -6.15 -15.34 -6.16
C PHE A 270 -6.29 -15.60 -7.67
N MET A 271 -5.32 -16.29 -8.29
CA MET A 271 -5.33 -16.60 -9.73
C MET A 271 -5.69 -18.05 -10.05
N ARG A 272 -5.94 -18.91 -9.04
CA ARG A 272 -6.27 -20.33 -9.23
C ARG A 272 -7.44 -20.57 -10.20
N GLU A 273 -8.42 -19.68 -10.19
CA GLU A 273 -9.61 -19.77 -11.06
C GLU A 273 -9.30 -19.62 -12.56
N PHE A 274 -8.17 -18.97 -12.86
CA PHE A 274 -7.67 -18.64 -14.20
C PHE A 274 -6.59 -19.61 -14.69
N GLU A 275 -6.26 -20.64 -13.91
CA GLU A 275 -5.27 -21.65 -14.32
C GLU A 275 -5.74 -22.40 -15.59
N PRO A 276 -4.80 -22.86 -16.44
CA PRO A 276 -5.13 -23.69 -17.59
C PRO A 276 -5.95 -24.92 -17.18
N GLY A 277 -7.06 -25.18 -17.90
CA GLY A 277 -8.01 -26.24 -17.54
C GLY A 277 -8.93 -25.90 -16.35
N GLY A 278 -8.81 -24.70 -15.78
CA GLY A 278 -9.69 -24.19 -14.73
C GLY A 278 -11.10 -23.88 -15.24
N ARG A 279 -11.97 -23.45 -14.33
CA ARG A 279 -13.38 -23.16 -14.65
C ARG A 279 -13.54 -22.01 -15.64
N ILE A 280 -12.69 -20.98 -15.55
CA ILE A 280 -12.75 -19.82 -16.46
C ILE A 280 -12.15 -20.19 -17.81
N ASP A 281 -11.05 -20.94 -17.82
CA ASP A 281 -10.38 -21.38 -19.04
C ASP A 281 -11.28 -22.32 -19.87
N SER A 282 -12.06 -23.18 -19.21
CA SER A 282 -12.98 -24.11 -19.87
C SER A 282 -14.28 -23.47 -20.39
N LEU A 283 -14.53 -22.18 -20.14
CA LEU A 283 -15.70 -21.49 -20.69
C LEU A 283 -15.58 -21.32 -22.21
N SER A 284 -16.67 -21.61 -22.93
CA SER A 284 -16.77 -21.30 -24.35
C SER A 284 -16.78 -19.78 -24.59
N PRO A 285 -16.43 -19.30 -25.81
CA PRO A 285 -16.49 -17.88 -26.12
C PRO A 285 -17.86 -17.25 -25.82
N LEU A 286 -18.95 -17.94 -26.13
CA LEU A 286 -20.31 -17.48 -25.85
C LEU A 286 -20.59 -17.38 -24.34
N GLN A 287 -20.08 -18.31 -23.54
CA GLN A 287 -20.23 -18.24 -22.08
C GLN A 287 -19.40 -17.10 -21.48
N ARG A 288 -18.20 -16.84 -22.00
CA ARG A 288 -17.35 -15.72 -21.56
C ARG A 288 -17.96 -14.37 -21.90
N GLU A 289 -18.59 -14.25 -23.07
CA GLU A 289 -19.32 -13.05 -23.48
C GLU A 289 -20.58 -12.84 -22.63
N ALA A 290 -21.39 -13.89 -22.43
CA ALA A 290 -22.60 -13.81 -21.61
C ALA A 290 -22.31 -13.51 -20.13
N ALA A 291 -21.17 -13.95 -19.61
CA ALA A 291 -20.71 -13.70 -18.25
C ALA A 291 -19.68 -12.56 -18.15
N ALA A 292 -19.58 -11.71 -19.17
CA ALA A 292 -18.57 -10.65 -19.21
C ALA A 292 -18.69 -9.73 -17.99
N MET A 293 -17.56 -9.55 -17.31
CA MET A 293 -17.46 -8.70 -16.12
C MET A 293 -16.26 -7.77 -16.26
N ARG A 294 -16.40 -6.54 -15.75
CA ARG A 294 -15.30 -5.59 -15.71
C ARG A 294 -14.19 -6.10 -14.77
N PRO A 295 -12.90 -5.77 -15.01
CA PRO A 295 -11.79 -6.24 -14.18
C PRO A 295 -11.75 -5.62 -12.78
N THR A 296 -12.48 -4.53 -12.56
CA THR A 296 -12.64 -3.88 -11.27
C THR A 296 -14.08 -3.92 -10.80
N ASN A 297 -14.26 -4.13 -9.48
CA ASN A 297 -15.57 -4.10 -8.83
C ASN A 297 -16.03 -2.67 -8.50
N ASP A 298 -15.21 -1.66 -8.77
CA ASP A 298 -15.43 -0.25 -8.43
C ASP A 298 -16.81 0.26 -8.88
N HIS A 299 -17.27 -0.20 -10.05
CA HIS A 299 -18.59 0.14 -10.61
C HIS A 299 -19.73 -0.44 -9.77
N SER A 300 -19.64 -1.73 -9.44
CA SER A 300 -20.62 -2.42 -8.59
C SER A 300 -20.62 -1.85 -7.17
N GLU A 301 -19.45 -1.55 -6.61
CA GLU A 301 -19.30 -0.94 -5.28
C GLU A 301 -19.86 0.47 -5.25
N SER A 302 -19.64 1.26 -6.29
CA SER A 302 -20.24 2.59 -6.45
C SER A 302 -21.77 2.51 -6.55
N ALA A 303 -22.30 1.55 -7.32
CA ALA A 303 -23.74 1.32 -7.43
C ALA A 303 -24.36 0.91 -6.08
N PHE A 304 -23.68 0.05 -5.32
CA PHE A 304 -24.10 -0.37 -3.99
C PHE A 304 -23.97 0.76 -2.95
N GLY A 305 -22.92 1.58 -3.04
CA GLY A 305 -22.78 2.79 -2.23
C GLY A 305 -23.96 3.76 -2.44
N LYS A 306 -24.31 4.00 -3.71
CA LYS A 306 -25.51 4.76 -4.09
C LYS A 306 -26.80 4.09 -3.59
N LEU A 307 -26.84 2.75 -3.48
CA LEU A 307 -27.95 2.00 -2.85
C LEU A 307 -28.13 2.36 -1.40
N ARG A 308 -27.07 2.23 -0.62
CA ARG A 308 -27.11 2.55 0.81
C ARG A 308 -27.46 4.01 1.07
N GLN A 309 -26.89 4.94 0.29
CA GLN A 309 -27.23 6.37 0.41
C GLN A 309 -28.71 6.64 0.10
N SER A 310 -29.26 6.00 -0.94
CA SER A 310 -30.68 6.16 -1.31
C SER A 310 -31.61 5.65 -0.21
N TYR A 311 -31.32 4.50 0.40
CA TYR A 311 -32.14 3.98 1.50
C TYR A 311 -31.97 4.77 2.80
N ARG A 312 -30.81 5.36 3.06
CA ARG A 312 -30.64 6.28 4.21
C ARG A 312 -31.47 7.55 4.03
N ALA A 313 -31.48 8.14 2.84
CA ALA A 313 -32.25 9.34 2.54
C ALA A 313 -33.76 9.07 2.41
N ARG A 314 -34.14 7.87 1.95
CA ARG A 314 -35.52 7.45 1.72
C ARG A 314 -35.72 5.99 2.15
N PRO A 315 -35.95 5.73 3.44
CA PRO A 315 -36.07 4.36 3.97
C PRO A 315 -37.25 3.56 3.40
N SER A 316 -38.31 4.24 2.94
CA SER A 316 -39.48 3.64 2.30
C SER A 316 -39.31 3.38 0.79
N LEU A 317 -38.17 3.76 0.20
CA LEU A 317 -37.92 3.53 -1.22
C LEU A 317 -37.79 2.01 -1.47
N SER A 318 -38.62 1.45 -2.33
CA SER A 318 -38.47 0.06 -2.75
C SER A 318 -37.31 -0.10 -3.74
N LEU A 319 -36.70 -1.29 -3.77
CA LEU A 319 -35.65 -1.63 -4.74
C LEU A 319 -36.15 -1.45 -6.18
N TYR A 320 -37.39 -1.85 -6.45
CA TYR A 320 -38.05 -1.70 -7.74
C TYR A 320 -38.10 -0.24 -8.20
N MET A 321 -38.62 0.67 -7.35
CA MET A 321 -38.73 2.09 -7.70
C MET A 321 -37.37 2.76 -7.89
N ARG A 322 -36.36 2.34 -7.12
CA ARG A 322 -34.98 2.80 -7.30
C ARG A 322 -34.40 2.31 -8.63
N ASN A 323 -34.53 1.03 -8.95
CA ASN A 323 -34.05 0.46 -10.21
C ASN A 323 -34.73 1.13 -11.40
N ALA A 324 -36.05 1.36 -11.34
CA ALA A 324 -36.79 2.09 -12.37
C ALA A 324 -36.24 3.52 -12.56
N LYS A 325 -35.97 4.25 -11.47
CA LYS A 325 -35.36 5.60 -11.55
C LYS A 325 -33.96 5.61 -12.14
N LEU A 326 -33.13 4.63 -11.79
CA LEU A 326 -31.77 4.52 -12.34
C LEU A 326 -31.80 4.15 -13.82
N LEU A 327 -32.68 3.22 -14.20
CA LEU A 327 -32.84 2.78 -15.58
C LEU A 327 -33.35 3.93 -16.47
N HIS A 328 -34.36 4.67 -16.00
CA HIS A 328 -34.87 5.86 -16.66
C HIS A 328 -33.76 6.93 -16.83
N LYS A 329 -32.94 7.18 -15.80
CA LYS A 329 -31.83 8.13 -15.89
C LYS A 329 -30.72 7.66 -16.84
N HIS A 330 -30.46 6.36 -16.88
CA HIS A 330 -29.41 5.76 -17.71
C HIS A 330 -29.80 5.71 -19.19
N ASN A 331 -31.08 5.48 -19.50
CA ASN A 331 -31.58 5.34 -20.86
C ASN A 331 -31.89 6.68 -21.54
N SER A 332 -31.60 7.82 -20.89
CA SER A 332 -31.89 9.18 -21.41
C SER A 332 -33.29 9.34 -21.98
N THR A 333 -34.28 8.69 -21.37
CA THR A 333 -35.68 8.84 -21.79
C THR A 333 -36.21 10.14 -21.18
N GLU A 334 -35.88 11.28 -21.79
CA GLU A 334 -36.63 12.53 -21.58
C GLU A 334 -37.97 12.44 -22.33
N GLU A 335 -39.05 12.94 -21.72
CA GLU A 335 -40.20 13.46 -22.48
C GLU A 335 -39.94 14.91 -22.87
#